data_AF-A0A3N5N8U4-F1
#
_entry.id   AF-A0A3N5N8U4-F1
#
_cell.length_a   1.000
_cell.length_b   1.000
_cell.length_c   1.000
_cell.angle_alpha   90.00
_cell.angle_beta   90.00
_cell.angle_gamma   90.00
#
_symmetry.space_group_name_H-M   'P 1'
#
loop_
_entity.id
_entity.type
_entity.pdbx_description
1 polymer ?
#
loop_
_entity_poly.entity_id
_entity_poly.type
_entity_poly.pdbx_seq_one_letter_code
_entity_poly.pdbx_strand_id
1 'polypeptide(L)'
;LLVLNQLFSKEQRWGVKTVVNFLEMNGRTFVELAGILAGCGLLIGAFSMTGVVSSLANDLLRIAGERAFLLLAMCALTSLVLGLGLTTTACYIFLAILVAPALEKLGLNKMAVHMFIFYWGMLSAITPPVAIASFAAAGIAGAPAMRTGWESMWVGSIIYFLPFFFVLNPALVLQGPSPWLAALGLALLIAVGTLFICGGIQGYQTGVGDLRRAGHLEWPLRVLLVVGGLVLATPGGGIVPLSELQMVGLGLAIVAPTVLVALLLVRRHKATEAQHALG
;
A
#
# COMPACT_ATOMS: atom_id res chain seq x y z
N LEU A 1 -17.88 17.89 0.43
CA LEU A 1 -19.07 17.05 0.10
C LEU A 1 -20.39 17.73 0.49
N LEU A 2 -20.58 18.17 1.74
CA LEU A 2 -21.82 18.85 2.17
C LEU A 2 -22.13 20.14 1.37
N VAL A 3 -21.11 20.98 1.15
CA VAL A 3 -21.22 22.18 0.30
C VAL A 3 -21.64 21.83 -1.14
N LEU A 4 -21.07 20.75 -1.69
CA LEU A 4 -21.43 20.28 -3.04
C LEU A 4 -22.87 19.77 -3.11
N ASN A 5 -23.33 19.02 -2.10
CA ASN A 5 -24.71 18.55 -2.03
C ASN A 5 -25.71 19.72 -1.95
N GLN A 6 -25.43 20.74 -1.15
CA GLN A 6 -26.29 21.91 -1.00
C GLN A 6 -26.38 22.77 -2.27
N LEU A 7 -25.25 22.94 -2.97
CA LEU A 7 -25.18 23.71 -4.20
C LEU A 7 -25.84 22.99 -5.39
N PHE A 8 -25.59 21.69 -5.56
CA PHE A 8 -25.94 20.97 -6.79
C PHE A 8 -27.17 20.07 -6.70
N SER A 9 -27.53 19.57 -5.51
CA SER A 9 -28.70 18.69 -5.37
C SER A 9 -29.91 19.49 -4.92
N LYS A 10 -30.88 19.74 -5.82
CA LYS A 10 -32.12 20.47 -5.48
C LYS A 10 -33.07 19.61 -4.62
N GLU A 11 -33.03 18.30 -4.77
CA GLU A 11 -33.94 17.36 -4.11
C GLU A 11 -33.41 16.84 -2.77
N GLN A 12 -32.09 16.77 -2.58
CA GLN A 12 -31.47 16.20 -1.37
C GLN A 12 -30.86 17.26 -0.43
N ARG A 13 -31.33 18.50 -0.47
CA ARG A 13 -30.82 19.55 0.42
C ARG A 13 -31.13 19.21 1.87
N TRP A 14 -30.10 19.18 2.69
CA TRP A 14 -30.26 19.00 4.13
C TRP A 14 -30.85 20.28 4.74
N GLY A 15 -31.97 20.14 5.45
CA GLY A 15 -32.50 21.21 6.28
C GLY A 15 -31.68 21.40 7.57
N VAL A 16 -31.97 22.48 8.30
CA VAL A 16 -31.29 22.83 9.56
C VAL A 16 -31.34 21.67 10.57
N LYS A 17 -32.49 21.00 10.70
CA LYS A 17 -32.65 19.84 11.60
C LYS A 17 -31.71 18.69 11.25
N THR A 18 -31.54 18.40 9.95
CA THR A 18 -30.62 17.35 9.47
C THR A 18 -29.17 17.73 9.74
N VAL A 19 -28.81 19.00 9.55
CA VAL A 19 -27.47 19.52 9.88
C VAL A 19 -27.20 19.41 11.38
N VAL A 20 -28.15 19.79 12.24
CA VAL A 20 -28.02 19.66 13.69
C VAL A 20 -27.89 18.20 14.12
N ASN A 21 -28.72 17.29 13.59
CA ASN A 21 -28.61 15.86 13.86
C ASN A 21 -27.26 15.28 13.40
N PHE A 22 -26.76 15.73 12.25
CA PHE A 22 -25.43 15.36 11.77
C PHE A 22 -24.34 15.84 12.72
N LEU A 23 -24.41 17.09 13.20
CA LEU A 23 -23.46 17.62 14.18
C LEU A 23 -23.53 16.84 15.50
N GLU A 24 -24.72 16.49 15.99
CA GLU A 24 -24.88 15.67 17.18
C GLU A 24 -24.24 14.28 17.03
N MET A 25 -24.48 13.62 15.89
CA MET A 25 -23.93 12.29 15.60
C MET A 25 -22.39 12.31 15.50
N ASN A 26 -21.82 13.32 14.84
CA ASN A 26 -20.37 13.52 14.80
C ASN A 26 -19.82 13.86 16.19
N GLY A 27 -20.55 14.69 16.97
CA GLY A 27 -20.20 15.02 18.35
C GLY A 27 -20.07 13.79 19.24
N ARG A 28 -21.03 12.86 19.16
CA ARG A 28 -20.96 11.58 19.88
C ARG A 28 -19.72 10.77 19.50
N THR A 29 -19.41 10.71 18.20
CA THR A 29 -18.20 10.04 17.70
C THR A 29 -16.92 10.70 18.24
N PHE A 30 -16.87 12.04 18.29
CA PHE A 30 -15.73 12.75 18.87
C PHE A 30 -15.56 12.50 20.37
N VAL A 31 -16.65 12.41 21.14
CA VAL A 31 -16.59 12.09 22.58
C VAL A 31 -16.03 10.68 22.79
N GLU A 32 -16.44 9.70 21.99
CA GLU A 32 -15.88 8.35 22.03
C GLU A 32 -14.38 8.35 21.70
N LEU A 33 -13.98 9.04 20.63
CA LEU A 33 -12.57 9.20 20.28
C LEU A 33 -11.77 9.89 21.40
N ALA A 34 -12.32 10.93 22.03
CA ALA A 34 -11.66 11.62 23.13
C ALA A 34 -11.40 10.68 24.32
N GLY A 35 -12.35 9.81 24.66
CA GLY A 35 -12.18 8.80 25.70
C GLY A 35 -11.05 7.81 25.39
N ILE A 36 -11.01 7.28 24.17
CA ILE A 36 -9.94 6.37 23.72
C ILE A 36 -8.58 7.08 23.74
N LEU A 37 -8.52 8.31 23.24
CA LEU A 37 -7.28 9.10 23.16
C LEU A 37 -6.76 9.51 24.54
N ALA A 38 -7.63 9.77 25.51
CA ALA A 38 -7.22 10.02 26.89
C ALA A 38 -6.47 8.81 27.47
N GLY A 39 -7.00 7.59 27.27
CA GLY A 39 -6.34 6.35 27.68
C GLY A 39 -4.99 6.14 26.99
N CYS A 40 -4.95 6.31 25.66
CA CYS A 40 -3.69 6.25 24.91
C CYS A 40 -2.68 7.29 25.40
N GLY A 41 -3.12 8.51 25.71
CA GLY A 41 -2.28 9.59 26.23
C GLY A 41 -1.60 9.25 27.55
N LEU A 42 -2.32 8.59 28.47
CA LEU A 42 -1.73 8.12 29.73
C LEU A 42 -0.65 7.06 29.49
N LEU A 43 -0.89 6.09 28.59
CA LEU A 43 0.10 5.08 28.22
C LEU A 43 1.34 5.70 27.58
N ILE A 44 1.14 6.65 26.67
CA ILE A 44 2.21 7.40 26.01
C ILE A 44 3.03 8.19 27.04
N GLY A 45 2.36 8.87 27.97
CA GLY A 45 3.01 9.60 29.05
C GLY A 45 3.89 8.68 29.89
N ALA A 46 3.38 7.50 30.27
CA ALA A 46 4.15 6.51 31.01
C ALA A 46 5.37 6.01 30.20
N PHE A 47 5.22 5.69 28.91
CA PHE A 47 6.33 5.25 28.06
C PHE A 47 7.39 6.33 27.84
N SER A 48 6.97 7.58 27.72
CA SER A 48 7.88 8.73 27.61
C SER A 48 8.68 8.90 28.91
N MET A 49 8.02 8.90 30.07
CA MET A 49 8.67 9.05 31.38
C MET A 49 9.63 7.90 31.73
N THR A 50 9.31 6.68 31.29
CA THR A 50 10.14 5.49 31.49
C THR A 50 11.27 5.35 30.47
N GLY A 51 11.29 6.18 29.41
CA GLY A 51 12.28 6.11 28.34
C GLY A 51 12.13 4.92 27.39
N VAL A 52 11.06 4.12 27.53
CA VAL A 52 10.79 2.93 26.72
C VAL A 52 10.73 3.27 25.23
N VAL A 53 10.15 4.44 24.89
CA VAL A 53 10.07 4.91 23.49
C VAL A 53 11.44 5.00 22.85
N SER A 54 12.40 5.62 23.55
CA SER A 54 13.77 5.79 23.04
C SER A 54 14.50 4.46 23.00
N SER A 55 14.34 3.61 24.03
CA SER A 55 14.93 2.28 24.07
C SER A 55 14.45 1.41 22.91
N LEU A 56 13.14 1.35 22.67
CA LEU A 56 12.55 0.56 21.60
C LEU A 56 13.03 1.01 20.22
N ALA A 57 13.08 2.33 19.98
CA ALA A 57 13.61 2.86 18.72
C ALA A 57 15.08 2.46 18.51
N ASN A 58 15.90 2.51 19.57
CA ASN A 58 17.30 2.09 19.50
C ASN A 58 17.45 0.58 19.34
N ASP A 59 16.57 -0.23 19.96
CA ASP A 59 16.55 -1.68 19.80
C ASP A 59 16.16 -2.08 18.38
N LEU A 60 15.16 -1.45 17.79
CA LEU A 60 14.79 -1.66 16.38
C LEU A 60 15.97 -1.33 15.45
N LEU A 61 16.65 -0.20 15.68
CA LEU A 61 17.86 0.18 14.93
C LEU A 61 18.99 -0.82 15.14
N ARG A 62 19.20 -1.32 16.36
CA ARG A 62 20.23 -2.31 16.67
C ARG A 62 19.96 -3.65 15.99
N ILE A 63 18.71 -4.10 15.96
CA ILE A 63 18.30 -5.33 15.29
C ILE A 63 18.40 -5.18 13.77
N ALA A 64 17.95 -4.04 13.22
CA ALA A 64 18.03 -3.78 11.79
C ALA A 64 19.47 -3.54 11.30
N GLY A 65 20.35 -3.01 12.16
CA GLY A 65 21.68 -2.55 11.80
C GLY A 65 21.62 -1.44 10.75
N GLU A 66 22.51 -1.51 9.75
CA GLU A 66 22.53 -0.56 8.61
C GLU A 66 21.48 -0.89 7.54
N ARG A 67 20.64 -1.92 7.74
CA ARG A 67 19.70 -2.41 6.72
C ARG A 67 18.37 -1.67 6.80
N ALA A 68 18.27 -0.56 6.09
CA ALA A 68 17.05 0.24 5.98
C ALA A 68 15.78 -0.57 5.64
N PHE A 69 15.87 -1.49 4.68
CA PHE A 69 14.75 -2.34 4.28
C PHE A 69 14.27 -3.28 5.39
N LEU A 70 15.18 -3.78 6.23
CA LEU A 70 14.83 -4.62 7.37
C LEU A 70 14.06 -3.81 8.42
N LEU A 71 14.53 -2.60 8.72
CA LEU A 71 13.82 -1.69 9.63
C LEU A 71 12.41 -1.36 9.11
N LEU A 72 12.29 -1.01 7.83
CA LEU A 72 11.00 -0.74 7.19
C LEU A 72 10.05 -1.95 7.26
N ALA A 73 10.56 -3.16 7.03
CA ALA A 73 9.76 -4.39 7.14
C ALA A 73 9.30 -4.66 8.59
N MET A 74 10.19 -4.49 9.57
CA MET A 74 9.82 -4.60 10.99
C MET A 74 8.78 -3.56 11.40
N CYS A 75 8.92 -2.33 10.92
CA CYS A 75 7.97 -1.25 11.16
C CYS A 75 6.61 -1.52 10.49
N ALA A 76 6.60 -2.04 9.26
CA ALA A 76 5.39 -2.46 8.55
C ALA A 76 4.63 -3.54 9.34
N LEU A 77 5.33 -4.60 9.77
CA LEU A 77 4.72 -5.67 10.58
C LEU A 77 4.17 -5.15 11.91
N THR A 78 4.94 -4.31 12.60
CA THR A 78 4.52 -3.69 13.86
C THR A 78 3.28 -2.81 13.67
N SER A 79 3.26 -2.04 12.57
CA SER A 79 2.14 -1.17 12.19
C SER A 79 0.89 -1.98 11.84
N LEU A 80 1.05 -3.09 11.12
CA LEU A 80 -0.05 -4.00 10.81
C LEU A 80 -0.65 -4.58 12.09
N VAL A 81 0.18 -5.15 12.98
CA VAL A 81 -0.27 -5.80 14.22
C VAL A 81 -1.01 -4.81 15.13
N LEU A 82 -0.46 -3.62 15.33
CA LEU A 82 -1.10 -2.59 16.15
C LEU A 82 -2.37 -2.03 15.51
N GLY A 83 -2.45 -2.04 14.18
CA GLY A 83 -3.65 -1.67 13.41
C GLY A 83 -4.81 -2.66 13.51
N LEU A 84 -4.61 -3.87 14.05
CA LEU A 84 -5.66 -4.88 14.18
C LEU A 84 -6.61 -4.63 15.37
N GLY A 85 -6.17 -3.89 16.40
CA GLY A 85 -6.90 -3.77 17.67
C GLY A 85 -7.27 -2.35 18.11
N LEU A 86 -6.81 -1.32 17.39
CA LEU A 86 -6.99 0.08 17.77
C LEU A 86 -7.79 0.83 16.69
N THR A 87 -8.47 1.91 17.06
CA THR A 87 -9.03 2.85 16.06
C THR A 87 -7.89 3.45 15.25
N THR A 88 -8.12 3.80 13.98
CA THR A 88 -7.07 4.33 13.08
C THR A 88 -6.32 5.51 13.70
N THR A 89 -7.03 6.41 14.38
CA THR A 89 -6.42 7.56 15.08
C THR A 89 -5.50 7.12 16.22
N ALA A 90 -5.96 6.21 17.08
CA ALA A 90 -5.17 5.71 18.21
C ALA A 90 -3.94 4.91 17.72
N CYS A 91 -4.13 4.05 16.71
CA CYS A 91 -3.07 3.29 16.07
C CYS A 91 -1.97 4.22 15.54
N TYR A 92 -2.35 5.24 14.77
CA TYR A 92 -1.40 6.20 14.20
C TYR A 92 -0.61 6.93 15.29
N ILE A 93 -1.27 7.47 16.32
CA ILE A 93 -0.58 8.20 17.39
C ILE A 93 0.42 7.28 18.10
N PHE A 94 0.02 6.04 18.39
CA PHE A 94 0.88 5.06 19.04
C PHE A 94 2.11 4.71 18.18
N LEU A 95 1.90 4.45 16.89
CA LEU A 95 2.99 4.20 15.94
C LEU A 95 3.90 5.42 15.73
N ALA A 96 3.33 6.62 15.70
CA ALA A 96 4.07 7.87 15.54
C ALA A 96 5.02 8.13 16.72
N ILE A 97 4.69 7.62 17.89
CA ILE A 97 5.53 7.77 19.08
C ILE A 97 6.55 6.64 19.15
N LEU A 98 6.15 5.38 18.92
CA LEU A 98 7.02 4.23 19.11
C LEU A 98 7.96 3.94 17.92
N VAL A 99 7.44 4.08 16.69
CA VAL A 99 8.08 3.56 15.48
C VAL A 99 8.68 4.68 14.64
N ALA A 100 7.99 5.81 14.49
CA ALA A 100 8.48 6.92 13.66
C ALA A 100 9.89 7.41 14.07
N PRO A 101 10.26 7.54 15.36
CA PRO A 101 11.59 7.99 15.73
C PRO A 101 12.71 7.08 15.25
N ALA A 102 12.48 5.76 15.15
CA ALA A 102 13.47 4.82 14.63
C ALA A 102 13.72 5.05 13.13
N LEU A 103 12.64 5.25 12.36
CA LEU A 103 12.71 5.54 10.93
C LEU A 103 13.30 6.93 10.65
N GLU A 104 12.94 7.95 11.42
CA GLU A 104 13.51 9.30 11.29
C GLU A 104 15.01 9.33 11.62
N LYS A 105 15.46 8.57 12.62
CA LYS A 105 16.89 8.43 12.96
C LYS A 105 17.72 7.79 11.84
N LEU A 106 17.09 7.00 10.96
CA LEU A 106 17.72 6.46 9.76
C LEU A 106 17.92 7.54 8.67
N GLY A 107 17.43 8.77 8.88
CA GLY A 107 17.51 9.86 7.91
C GLY A 107 16.36 9.87 6.90
N LEU A 108 15.31 9.08 7.14
CA LEU A 108 14.11 9.09 6.31
C LEU A 108 13.34 10.41 6.46
N ASN A 109 12.66 10.83 5.38
CA ASN A 109 11.83 12.02 5.41
C ASN A 109 10.67 11.84 6.40
N LYS A 110 10.53 12.78 7.34
CA LYS A 110 9.50 12.76 8.38
C LYS A 110 8.07 12.57 7.84
N MET A 111 7.68 13.34 6.83
CA MET A 111 6.34 13.23 6.25
C MET A 111 6.11 11.84 5.65
N ALA A 112 7.11 11.32 4.93
CA ALA A 112 7.04 9.99 4.34
C ALA A 112 6.96 8.88 5.41
N VAL A 113 7.70 9.02 6.52
CA VAL A 113 7.63 8.10 7.68
C VAL A 113 6.24 8.08 8.30
N HIS A 114 5.65 9.25 8.58
CA HIS A 114 4.31 9.33 9.17
C HIS A 114 3.24 8.78 8.23
N MET A 115 3.35 9.03 6.92
CA MET A 115 2.47 8.41 5.93
C MET A 115 2.67 6.90 5.85
N PHE A 116 3.90 6.41 5.99
CA PHE A 116 4.23 4.98 5.92
C PHE A 116 3.54 4.21 7.04
N ILE A 117 3.70 4.66 8.28
CA ILE A 117 3.09 4.02 9.45
C ILE A 117 1.56 4.14 9.44
N PHE A 118 1.03 5.28 8.99
CA PHE A 118 -0.42 5.48 8.87
C PHE A 118 -1.01 4.53 7.83
N TYR A 119 -0.37 4.43 6.66
CA TYR A 119 -0.81 3.56 5.59
C TYR A 119 -0.79 2.09 6.04
N TRP A 120 0.33 1.62 6.59
CA TRP A 120 0.44 0.25 7.10
C TRP A 120 -0.52 -0.06 8.26
N GLY A 121 -0.77 0.92 9.14
CA GLY A 121 -1.77 0.80 10.20
C GLY A 121 -3.19 0.62 9.68
N MET A 122 -3.52 1.19 8.52
CA MET A 122 -4.83 1.02 7.87
C MET A 122 -4.95 -0.24 7.01
N LEU A 123 -3.83 -0.82 6.56
CA LEU A 123 -3.85 -2.04 5.73
C LEU A 123 -4.46 -3.25 6.45
N SER A 124 -4.56 -3.21 7.78
CA SER A 124 -5.32 -4.20 8.57
C SER A 124 -6.78 -4.35 8.12
N ALA A 125 -7.38 -3.32 7.53
CA ALA A 125 -8.78 -3.32 7.08
C ALA A 125 -9.05 -4.29 5.92
N ILE A 126 -8.01 -4.69 5.17
CA ILE A 126 -8.10 -5.71 4.11
C ILE A 126 -7.29 -6.98 4.41
N THR A 127 -6.47 -6.96 5.47
CA THR A 127 -5.56 -8.07 5.79
C THR A 127 -6.20 -9.03 6.80
N PRO A 128 -6.36 -10.33 6.47
CA PRO A 128 -6.77 -11.34 7.43
C PRO A 128 -5.79 -11.43 8.62
N PRO A 129 -6.25 -11.70 9.86
CA PRO A 129 -7.55 -12.23 10.24
C PRO A 129 -8.63 -11.17 10.56
N VAL A 130 -8.30 -9.87 10.56
CA VAL A 130 -9.24 -8.82 11.00
C VAL A 130 -10.05 -8.25 9.84
N ALA A 131 -9.41 -7.87 8.73
CA ALA A 131 -9.99 -7.48 7.44
C ALA A 131 -11.41 -6.85 7.48
N ILE A 132 -11.67 -5.91 8.40
CA ILE A 132 -13.03 -5.48 8.78
C ILE A 132 -13.82 -4.97 7.56
N ALA A 133 -13.18 -4.22 6.66
CA ALA A 133 -13.82 -3.72 5.45
C ALA A 133 -14.16 -4.86 4.48
N SER A 134 -13.26 -5.84 4.35
CA SER A 134 -13.49 -7.01 3.49
C SER A 134 -14.58 -7.93 4.04
N PHE A 135 -14.68 -8.06 5.37
CA PHE A 135 -15.73 -8.85 6.03
C PHE A 135 -17.09 -8.18 5.95
N ALA A 136 -17.16 -6.85 6.08
CA ALA A 136 -18.38 -6.11 5.83
C ALA A 136 -18.85 -6.27 4.37
N ALA A 137 -17.93 -6.15 3.40
CA ALA A 137 -18.23 -6.38 1.99
C ALA A 137 -18.70 -7.81 1.72
N ALA A 138 -18.11 -8.81 2.39
CA ALA A 138 -18.53 -10.21 2.28
C ALA A 138 -19.98 -10.42 2.74
N GLY A 139 -20.40 -9.75 3.82
CA GLY A 139 -21.79 -9.79 4.29
C GLY A 139 -22.79 -9.22 3.28
N ILE A 140 -22.41 -8.16 2.56
CA ILE A 140 -23.23 -7.59 1.47
C ILE A 140 -23.27 -8.52 0.26
N ALA A 141 -22.14 -9.14 -0.09
CA ALA A 141 -22.02 -10.01 -1.26
C ALA A 141 -22.52 -11.45 -1.03
N GLY A 142 -22.86 -11.83 0.21
CA GLY A 142 -23.22 -13.20 0.56
C GLY A 142 -22.05 -14.19 0.44
N ALA A 143 -20.81 -13.72 0.55
CA ALA A 143 -19.61 -14.53 0.40
C ALA A 143 -18.98 -14.89 1.76
N PRO A 144 -18.18 -15.97 1.87
CA PRO A 144 -17.46 -16.28 3.09
C PRO A 144 -16.47 -15.15 3.46
N ALA A 145 -16.57 -14.62 4.68
CA ALA A 145 -15.78 -13.48 5.12
C ALA A 145 -14.26 -13.70 4.98
N MET A 146 -13.76 -14.83 5.49
CA MET A 146 -12.32 -15.14 5.44
C MET A 146 -11.80 -15.27 4.01
N ARG A 147 -12.56 -15.93 3.13
CA ARG A 147 -12.21 -16.05 1.70
C ARG A 147 -12.16 -14.67 1.05
N THR A 148 -13.16 -13.83 1.31
CA THR A 148 -13.21 -12.46 0.80
C THR A 148 -12.02 -11.64 1.27
N GLY A 149 -11.58 -11.80 2.53
CA GLY A 149 -10.37 -11.16 3.03
C GLY A 149 -9.11 -11.61 2.28
N TRP A 150 -8.97 -12.91 2.01
CA TRP A 150 -7.83 -13.42 1.25
C TRP A 150 -7.82 -12.93 -0.21
N GLU A 151 -8.97 -12.93 -0.88
CA GLU A 151 -9.12 -12.41 -2.24
C GLU A 151 -8.86 -10.89 -2.28
N SER A 152 -9.32 -10.15 -1.28
CA SER A 152 -9.07 -8.71 -1.13
C SER A 152 -7.58 -8.41 -1.03
N MET A 153 -6.85 -9.16 -0.20
CA MET A 153 -5.38 -9.06 -0.09
C MET A 153 -4.69 -9.46 -1.39
N TRP A 154 -5.16 -10.49 -2.09
CA TRP A 154 -4.58 -10.95 -3.35
C TRP A 154 -4.71 -9.89 -4.46
N VAL A 155 -5.95 -9.42 -4.70
CA VAL A 155 -6.24 -8.40 -5.71
C VAL A 155 -5.63 -7.05 -5.32
N GLY A 156 -5.67 -6.70 -4.03
CA GLY A 156 -5.15 -5.47 -3.47
C GLY A 156 -3.63 -5.47 -3.25
N SER A 157 -2.93 -6.58 -3.48
CA SER A 157 -1.50 -6.79 -3.14
C SER A 157 -0.56 -5.61 -3.43
N ILE A 158 -0.79 -4.83 -4.49
CA ILE A 158 0.00 -3.63 -4.80
C ILE A 158 0.02 -2.60 -3.67
N ILE A 159 -1.08 -2.45 -2.91
CA ILE A 159 -1.17 -1.45 -1.86
C ILE A 159 -0.21 -1.74 -0.70
N TYR A 160 0.28 -2.97 -0.55
CA TYR A 160 1.29 -3.31 0.45
C TYR A 160 2.69 -2.82 0.04
N PHE A 161 2.96 -2.67 -1.26
CA PHE A 161 4.26 -2.20 -1.76
C PHE A 161 4.34 -0.68 -1.83
N LEU A 162 3.22 -0.01 -2.11
CA LEU A 162 3.16 1.43 -2.32
C LEU A 162 3.80 2.27 -1.18
N PRO A 163 3.64 1.92 0.12
CA PRO A 163 4.31 2.62 1.21
C PRO A 163 5.82 2.63 1.13
N PHE A 164 6.41 1.52 0.67
CA PHE A 164 7.85 1.45 0.51
C PHE A 164 8.33 2.41 -0.59
N PHE A 165 7.57 2.61 -1.66
CA PHE A 165 8.00 3.53 -2.71
C PHE A 165 8.08 4.98 -2.22
N PHE A 166 7.04 5.48 -1.52
CA PHE A 166 7.05 6.87 -1.07
C PHE A 166 7.96 7.12 0.14
N VAL A 167 8.25 6.11 0.97
CA VAL A 167 9.23 6.26 2.05
C VAL A 167 10.66 6.30 1.53
N LEU A 168 10.94 5.61 0.42
CA LEU A 168 12.25 5.60 -0.22
C LEU A 168 12.53 6.90 -1.00
N ASN A 169 11.49 7.56 -1.54
CA ASN A 169 11.67 8.80 -2.27
C ASN A 169 10.67 9.91 -1.83
N PRO A 170 11.17 10.97 -1.14
CA PRO A 170 10.31 12.01 -0.59
C PRO A 170 9.58 12.85 -1.66
N ALA A 171 9.99 12.80 -2.93
CA ALA A 171 9.26 13.46 -4.00
C ALA A 171 7.81 12.98 -4.10
N LEU A 172 7.54 11.69 -3.79
CA LEU A 172 6.20 11.12 -3.81
C LEU A 172 5.26 11.68 -2.72
N VAL A 173 5.82 12.26 -1.65
CA VAL A 173 5.07 13.04 -0.64
C VAL A 173 5.22 14.54 -0.85
N LEU A 174 5.61 14.95 -2.06
CA LEU A 174 5.81 16.34 -2.50
C LEU A 174 6.83 17.11 -1.65
N GLN A 175 7.85 16.42 -1.16
CA GLN A 175 8.95 17.00 -0.40
C GLN A 175 10.25 16.94 -1.22
N GLY A 176 11.03 18.02 -1.23
CA GLY A 176 12.33 18.10 -1.92
C GLY A 176 12.49 19.33 -2.83
N PRO A 177 13.60 19.42 -3.60
CA PRO A 177 13.94 20.62 -4.38
C PRO A 177 13.06 20.87 -5.61
N SER A 178 12.67 19.82 -6.33
CA SER A 178 11.74 19.88 -7.47
C SER A 178 10.72 18.74 -7.36
N PRO A 179 9.79 18.84 -6.39
CA PRO A 179 8.97 17.71 -5.99
C PRO A 179 7.97 17.33 -7.08
N TRP A 180 7.36 18.31 -7.77
CA TRP A 180 6.25 18.04 -8.70
C TRP A 180 6.65 17.22 -9.93
N LEU A 181 7.75 17.59 -10.61
CA LEU A 181 8.16 16.91 -11.83
C LEU A 181 8.72 15.51 -11.53
N ALA A 182 9.50 15.40 -10.45
CA ALA A 182 10.01 14.12 -9.97
C ALA A 182 8.87 13.20 -9.49
N ALA A 183 7.91 13.74 -8.72
CA ALA A 183 6.73 12.99 -8.28
C ALA A 183 5.92 12.47 -9.45
N LEU A 184 5.70 13.29 -10.48
CA LEU A 184 4.95 12.89 -11.66
C LEU A 184 5.66 11.76 -12.43
N GLY A 185 6.98 11.88 -12.62
CA GLY A 185 7.79 10.85 -13.28
C GLY A 185 7.77 9.52 -12.51
N LEU A 186 8.01 9.58 -11.20
CA LEU A 186 7.97 8.40 -10.32
C LEU A 186 6.57 7.80 -10.22
N ALA A 187 5.52 8.61 -10.15
CA ALA A 187 4.14 8.13 -10.12
C ALA A 187 3.77 7.41 -11.43
N LEU A 188 4.19 7.94 -12.58
CA LEU A 188 4.02 7.27 -13.87
C LEU A 188 4.77 5.94 -13.90
N LEU A 189 6.01 5.91 -13.40
CA LEU A 189 6.82 4.71 -13.36
C LEU A 189 6.22 3.64 -12.44
N ILE A 190 5.77 4.02 -11.25
CA ILE A 190 5.05 3.15 -10.31
C ILE A 190 3.77 2.63 -10.94
N ALA A 191 3.02 3.47 -11.68
CA ALA A 191 1.82 3.03 -12.39
C ALA A 191 2.15 1.98 -13.46
N VAL A 192 3.21 2.19 -14.24
CA VAL A 192 3.67 1.23 -15.25
C VAL A 192 4.16 -0.06 -14.60
N GLY A 193 4.97 0.01 -13.54
CA GLY A 193 5.40 -1.16 -12.77
C GLY A 193 4.22 -1.93 -12.17
N THR A 194 3.23 -1.20 -11.65
CA THR A 194 1.98 -1.76 -11.11
C THR A 194 1.22 -2.56 -12.16
N LEU A 195 1.19 -2.11 -13.43
CA LEU A 195 0.53 -2.87 -14.51
C LEU A 195 1.17 -4.26 -14.69
N PHE A 196 2.50 -4.37 -14.60
CA PHE A 196 3.20 -5.64 -14.70
C PHE A 196 3.05 -6.51 -13.44
N ILE A 197 3.08 -5.89 -12.25
CA ILE A 197 2.83 -6.60 -10.98
C ILE A 197 1.42 -7.20 -11.00
N CYS A 198 0.40 -6.39 -11.28
CA CYS A 198 -0.99 -6.84 -11.35
C CYS A 198 -1.18 -7.91 -12.42
N GLY A 199 -0.56 -7.76 -13.61
CA GLY A 199 -0.69 -8.76 -14.65
C GLY A 199 -0.04 -10.10 -14.31
N GLY A 200 1.11 -10.08 -13.62
CA GLY A 200 1.73 -11.27 -13.06
C GLY A 200 0.88 -11.94 -11.97
N ILE A 201 0.34 -11.17 -11.03
CA ILE A 201 -0.50 -11.69 -9.92
C ILE A 201 -1.83 -12.23 -10.43
N GLN A 202 -2.49 -11.54 -11.35
CA GLN A 202 -3.80 -11.96 -11.89
C GLN A 202 -3.69 -13.04 -12.99
N GLY A 203 -2.53 -13.14 -13.64
CA GLY A 203 -2.32 -14.06 -14.77
C GLY A 203 -2.86 -13.53 -16.09
N TYR A 204 -3.18 -12.24 -16.18
CA TYR A 204 -3.62 -11.58 -17.40
C TYR A 204 -2.83 -10.28 -17.58
N GLN A 205 -2.06 -10.18 -18.66
CA GLN A 205 -1.24 -9.00 -18.93
C GLN A 205 -1.86 -8.18 -20.07
N THR A 206 -2.14 -6.90 -19.80
CA THR A 206 -2.64 -5.95 -20.81
C THR A 206 -1.72 -5.90 -22.03
N GLY A 207 -2.29 -6.04 -23.23
CA GLY A 207 -1.54 -6.10 -24.50
C GLY A 207 -1.05 -7.51 -24.88
N VAL A 208 -0.97 -8.45 -23.93
CA VAL A 208 -0.55 -9.84 -24.17
C VAL A 208 -1.76 -10.78 -24.18
N GLY A 209 -2.61 -10.68 -23.16
CA GLY A 209 -3.74 -11.57 -22.92
C GLY A 209 -3.53 -12.48 -21.72
N ASP A 210 -4.25 -13.61 -21.73
CA ASP A 210 -4.22 -14.62 -20.67
C ASP A 210 -2.90 -15.41 -20.68
N LEU A 211 -2.12 -15.28 -19.61
CA LEU A 211 -0.80 -15.90 -19.45
C LEU A 211 -0.90 -17.40 -19.18
N ARG A 212 -2.06 -17.91 -18.76
CA ARG A 212 -2.29 -19.36 -18.55
C ARG A 212 -2.15 -20.15 -19.86
N ARG A 213 -2.30 -19.46 -21.00
CA ARG A 213 -2.09 -20.01 -22.34
C ARG A 213 -0.61 -20.23 -22.69
N ALA A 214 0.32 -19.76 -21.85
CA ALA A 214 1.76 -19.98 -22.05
C ALA A 214 2.24 -21.38 -21.63
N GLY A 215 1.34 -22.26 -21.16
CA GLY A 215 1.66 -23.63 -20.78
C GLY A 215 2.63 -23.69 -19.59
N HIS A 216 3.66 -24.55 -19.68
CA HIS A 216 4.63 -24.74 -18.59
C HIS A 216 5.41 -23.48 -18.19
N LEU A 217 5.48 -22.45 -19.06
CA LEU A 217 6.15 -21.19 -18.77
C LEU A 217 5.25 -20.16 -18.08
N GLU A 218 3.98 -20.46 -17.78
CA GLU A 218 3.06 -19.53 -17.09
C GLU A 218 3.68 -18.95 -15.81
N TRP A 219 4.05 -19.82 -14.87
CA TRP A 219 4.53 -19.39 -13.55
C TRP A 219 5.85 -18.61 -13.63
N PRO A 220 6.88 -19.06 -14.37
CA PRO A 220 8.09 -18.27 -14.59
C PRO A 220 7.79 -16.88 -15.16
N LEU A 221 6.92 -16.77 -16.17
CA LEU A 221 6.55 -15.48 -16.76
C LEU A 221 5.83 -14.57 -15.76
N ARG A 222 4.88 -15.12 -15.00
CA ARG A 222 4.15 -14.36 -13.97
C ARG A 222 5.08 -13.84 -12.87
N VAL A 223 6.00 -14.67 -12.38
CA VAL A 223 6.99 -14.27 -11.38
C VAL A 223 7.93 -13.20 -11.94
N LEU A 224 8.43 -13.36 -13.17
CA LEU A 224 9.29 -12.37 -13.81
C LEU A 224 8.57 -11.03 -14.06
N LEU A 225 7.29 -11.05 -14.39
CA LEU A 225 6.48 -9.82 -14.50
C LEU A 225 6.33 -9.11 -13.15
N VAL A 226 6.11 -9.85 -12.06
CA VAL A 226 6.03 -9.28 -10.71
C VAL A 226 7.38 -8.70 -10.30
N VAL A 227 8.47 -9.45 -10.44
CA VAL A 227 9.82 -8.99 -10.06
C VAL A 227 10.24 -7.81 -10.92
N GLY A 228 10.07 -7.89 -12.25
CA GLY A 228 10.40 -6.81 -13.16
C GLY A 228 9.56 -5.56 -12.93
N GLY A 229 8.25 -5.72 -12.67
CA GLY A 229 7.35 -4.62 -12.32
C GLY A 229 7.70 -3.98 -10.97
N LEU A 230 8.12 -4.76 -9.98
CA LEU A 230 8.55 -4.27 -8.67
C LEU A 230 9.87 -3.49 -8.77
N VAL A 231 10.86 -4.02 -9.52
CA VAL A 231 12.11 -3.32 -9.80
C VAL A 231 11.84 -2.02 -10.55
N LEU A 232 10.95 -2.04 -11.53
CA LEU A 232 10.57 -0.85 -12.28
C LEU A 232 9.86 0.19 -11.40
N ALA A 233 8.96 -0.23 -10.50
CA ALA A 233 8.23 0.67 -9.61
C ALA A 233 9.07 1.21 -8.45
N THR A 234 10.18 0.54 -8.09
CA THR A 234 10.99 0.95 -6.95
C THR A 234 11.85 2.17 -7.33
N PRO A 235 11.73 3.30 -6.63
CA PRO A 235 12.53 4.48 -6.92
C PRO A 235 14.01 4.19 -6.65
N GLY A 236 14.87 4.65 -7.56
CA GLY A 236 16.32 4.62 -7.39
C GLY A 236 16.83 5.80 -6.58
N GLY A 237 18.04 5.64 -6.03
CA GLY A 237 18.73 6.62 -5.21
C GLY A 237 18.33 6.59 -3.73
N GLY A 238 18.99 7.46 -2.96
CA GLY A 238 18.83 7.51 -1.50
C GLY A 238 19.30 6.23 -0.83
N ILE A 239 18.35 5.45 -0.31
CA ILE A 239 18.60 4.15 0.35
C ILE A 239 18.92 3.05 -0.65
N VAL A 240 18.41 3.16 -1.88
CA VAL A 240 18.74 2.23 -2.96
C VAL A 240 20.06 2.68 -3.59
N PRO A 241 21.10 1.82 -3.63
CA PRO A 241 22.41 2.21 -4.13
C PRO A 241 22.46 2.43 -5.66
N LEU A 242 21.40 2.04 -6.37
CA LEU A 242 21.26 2.16 -7.81
C LEU A 242 20.59 3.48 -8.18
N SER A 243 21.05 4.10 -9.27
CA SER A 243 20.40 5.30 -9.80
C SER A 243 19.02 4.98 -10.38
N GLU A 244 18.18 6.00 -10.51
CA GLU A 244 16.85 5.86 -11.13
C GLU A 244 16.94 5.22 -12.53
N LEU A 245 17.90 5.66 -13.34
CA LEU A 245 18.10 5.10 -14.68
C LEU A 245 18.54 3.63 -14.65
N GLN A 246 19.35 3.24 -13.65
CA GLN A 246 19.74 1.84 -13.47
C GLN A 246 18.56 0.97 -13.04
N MET A 247 17.70 1.47 -12.14
CA MET A 247 16.47 0.78 -11.73
C MET A 247 15.53 0.58 -12.92
N VAL A 248 15.29 1.64 -13.70
CA VAL A 248 14.48 1.56 -14.93
C VAL A 248 15.11 0.58 -15.93
N GLY A 249 16.43 0.66 -16.15
CA GLY A 249 17.15 -0.23 -17.05
C GLY A 249 17.03 -1.70 -16.65
N LEU A 250 17.20 -2.01 -15.36
CA LEU A 250 17.04 -3.37 -14.82
C LEU A 250 15.60 -3.86 -14.91
N GLY A 251 14.63 -3.01 -14.56
CA GLY A 251 13.20 -3.32 -14.69
C GLY A 251 12.84 -3.66 -16.13
N LEU A 252 13.25 -2.83 -17.10
CA LEU A 252 13.03 -3.08 -18.53
C LEU A 252 13.77 -4.32 -19.03
N ALA A 253 15.00 -4.57 -18.56
CA ALA A 253 15.76 -5.76 -18.92
C ALA A 253 15.07 -7.07 -18.47
N ILE A 254 14.23 -7.02 -17.43
CA ILE A 254 13.42 -8.15 -16.99
C ILE A 254 12.07 -8.17 -17.73
N VAL A 255 11.36 -7.05 -17.74
CA VAL A 255 9.99 -6.97 -18.26
C VAL A 255 9.93 -7.15 -19.78
N ALA A 256 10.81 -6.50 -20.54
CA ALA A 256 10.76 -6.53 -22.01
C ALA A 256 10.91 -7.95 -22.59
N PRO A 257 11.91 -8.76 -22.23
CA PRO A 257 12.01 -10.14 -22.72
C PRO A 257 10.85 -11.01 -22.19
N THR A 258 10.41 -10.80 -20.95
CA THR A 258 9.30 -11.55 -20.36
C THR A 258 8.01 -11.32 -21.14
N VAL A 259 7.68 -10.07 -21.45
CA VAL A 259 6.51 -9.70 -22.27
C VAL A 259 6.65 -10.23 -23.69
N LEU A 260 7.85 -10.16 -24.29
CA LEU A 260 8.08 -10.68 -25.63
C LEU A 260 7.84 -12.21 -25.70
N VAL A 261 8.41 -12.97 -24.77
CA VAL A 261 8.21 -14.42 -24.68
C VAL A 261 6.73 -14.75 -24.44
N ALA A 262 6.08 -14.04 -23.51
CA ALA A 262 4.66 -14.21 -23.23
C ALA A 262 3.80 -13.94 -24.48
N LEU A 263 4.07 -12.87 -25.22
CA LEU A 263 3.39 -12.55 -26.48
C LEU A 263 3.56 -13.64 -27.52
N LEU A 264 4.77 -14.15 -27.71
CA LEU A 264 5.04 -15.20 -28.69
C LEU A 264 4.31 -16.50 -28.35
N LEU A 265 4.31 -16.92 -27.09
CA LEU A 265 3.65 -18.14 -26.65
C LEU A 265 2.12 -18.04 -26.74
N VAL A 266 1.55 -16.94 -26.24
CA VAL A 266 0.09 -16.73 -26.25
C VAL A 266 -0.44 -16.60 -27.68
N ARG A 267 0.30 -15.94 -28.59
CA ARG A 267 -0.09 -15.86 -30.01
C ARG A 267 0.02 -17.19 -30.74
N ARG A 268 1.07 -17.98 -30.49
CA ARG A 268 1.22 -19.33 -31.05
C ARG A 268 0.07 -20.24 -30.66
N HIS A 269 -0.35 -20.19 -29.40
CA HIS A 269 -1.47 -20.99 -28.92
C HIS A 269 -2.78 -20.62 -29.64
N LYS A 270 -3.10 -19.32 -29.75
CA LYS A 270 -4.27 -18.84 -30.50
C LYS A 270 -4.28 -19.27 -31.98
N ALA A 271 -3.12 -19.25 -32.62
CA ALA A 271 -3.00 -19.71 -34.02
C ALA A 271 -3.29 -21.21 -34.17
N THR A 272 -2.84 -22.02 -33.20
CA THR A 272 -3.07 -23.47 -33.18
C THR A 272 -4.55 -23.79 -32.95
N GLU A 273 -5.20 -23.10 -31.99
CA GLU A 273 -6.65 -23.23 -31.75
C GLU A 273 -7.47 -22.87 -33.00
N ALA A 274 -7.10 -21.78 -33.70
CA ALA A 274 -7.80 -21.35 -34.91
C ALA A 274 -7.67 -22.37 -36.05
N GLN A 275 -6.52 -23.05 -36.19
CA GLN A 275 -6.33 -24.10 -37.19
C GLN A 275 -7.15 -25.35 -36.89
N HIS A 276 -7.28 -25.75 -35.62
CA HIS A 276 -8.11 -26.89 -35.20
C HIS A 276 -9.62 -26.61 -35.33
N ALA A 277 -10.06 -25.34 -35.24
CA ALA A 277 -11.47 -24.99 -35.39
C ALA A 277 -11.94 -24.93 -36.85
N LEU A 278 -11.02 -24.95 -37.81
CA LEU A 278 -11.30 -24.85 -39.26
C LEU A 278 -11.22 -26.20 -40.00
N GLY A 279 -10.77 -27.27 -39.34
CA GLY A 279 -10.69 -28.63 -39.88
C GLY A 279 -11.75 -29.54 -39.29
#